data_AF-A0A519P3T5-F1
#
_entry.id   AF-A0A519P3T5-F1
#
_cell.length_a   1.000
_cell.length_b   1.000
_cell.length_c   1.000
_cell.angle_alpha   90.00
_cell.angle_beta   90.00
_cell.angle_gamma   90.00
#
_symmetry.space_group_name_H-M   'P 1'
#
loop_
_entity.id
_entity.type
_entity.pdbx_description
1 polymer ?
#
loop_
_entity_poly.entity_id
_entity_poly.type
_entity_poly.pdbx_seq_one_letter_code
_entity_poly.pdbx_strand_id
1 'polypeptide(L)' 'STRNATMSLQVRVWPDSGGRITRAQLVGSSGNPAVDQAIRGQVLTGLQLPQAPPADMPTPIVLRITARKPGS' A
#
# COMPACT_ATOMS: atom_id res chain seq x y z
N SER A 1 -28.87 -9.00 5.24
CA SER A 1 -27.66 -8.73 6.05
C SER A 1 -26.51 -8.31 5.16
N THR A 2 -26.13 -7.04 5.19
CA THR A 2 -24.93 -6.57 4.51
C THR A 2 -23.73 -6.91 5.39
N ARG A 3 -22.80 -7.74 4.91
CA ARG A 3 -21.59 -8.09 5.67
C ARG A 3 -20.63 -6.90 5.66
N ASN A 4 -20.16 -6.47 6.83
CA ASN A 4 -19.00 -5.58 6.94
C ASN A 4 -17.79 -6.30 6.33
N ALA A 5 -17.15 -5.68 5.33
CA ALA A 5 -15.96 -6.21 4.69
C ALA A 5 -14.72 -5.43 5.14
N THR A 6 -13.74 -6.15 5.69
CA THR A 6 -12.42 -5.61 6.04
C THR A 6 -11.35 -6.37 5.25
N MET A 7 -10.44 -5.65 4.61
CA MET A 7 -9.29 -6.20 3.90
C MET A 7 -8.01 -5.64 4.50
N SER A 8 -6.97 -6.46 4.63
CA SER A 8 -5.63 -6.03 5.05
C SER A 8 -4.58 -6.58 4.11
N LEU A 9 -3.72 -5.71 3.59
CA LEU A 9 -2.68 -6.04 2.62
C LEU A 9 -1.34 -5.47 3.06
N GLN A 10 -0.27 -6.21 2.79
CA GLN A 10 1.09 -5.73 2.98
C GLN A 10 1.71 -5.32 1.66
N VAL A 11 2.41 -4.20 1.65
CA VAL A 11 3.12 -3.68 0.48
C VAL A 11 4.51 -3.24 0.89
N ARG A 12 5.51 -3.58 0.10
CA ARG A 12 6.87 -3.04 0.18
C ARG A 12 6.98 -1.80 -0.68
N VAL A 13 7.50 -0.70 -0.15
CA VAL A 13 7.67 0.56 -0.90
C VAL A 13 9.10 1.08 -0.81
N TRP A 14 9.52 1.77 -1.87
CA TRP A 14 10.79 2.47 -1.95
C TRP A 14 10.50 3.96 -2.18
N PRO A 15 10.48 4.77 -1.11
CA PRO A 15 10.45 6.22 -1.26
C PRO A 15 11.82 6.79 -1.64
N ASP A 16 11.84 7.93 -2.32
CA ASP A 16 13.02 8.77 -2.42
C ASP A 16 13.28 9.57 -1.12
N SER A 17 14.34 10.37 -1.09
CA SER A 17 14.70 11.19 0.07
C SER A 17 13.64 12.24 0.43
N GLY A 18 12.77 12.61 -0.51
CA GLY A 18 11.63 13.50 -0.28
C GLY A 18 10.39 12.78 0.23
N GLY A 19 10.40 11.44 0.28
CA GLY A 19 9.27 10.62 0.67
C GLY A 19 8.31 10.27 -0.47
N ARG A 20 8.64 10.58 -1.73
CA ARG A 20 7.82 10.17 -2.88
C ARG A 20 8.10 8.71 -3.20
N ILE A 21 7.05 7.90 -3.26
CA ILE A 21 7.16 6.47 -3.58
C ILE A 21 7.57 6.29 -5.05
N THR A 22 8.74 5.72 -5.30
CA THR A 22 9.26 5.44 -6.65
C THR A 22 8.99 4.00 -7.10
N ARG A 23 8.79 3.08 -6.14
CA ARG A 23 8.42 1.70 -6.39
C ARG A 23 7.50 1.17 -5.30
N ALA A 24 6.57 0.32 -5.67
CA ALA A 24 5.74 -0.44 -4.75
C ALA A 24 5.65 -1.91 -5.20
N GLN A 25 5.50 -2.82 -4.24
CA GLN A 25 5.36 -4.25 -4.48
C GLN A 25 4.37 -4.85 -3.47
N LEU A 26 3.28 -5.44 -3.97
CA LEU A 26 2.34 -6.20 -3.14
C LEU A 26 3.03 -7.44 -2.56
N VAL A 27 2.88 -7.64 -1.25
CA VAL A 27 3.31 -8.87 -0.56
C VAL A 27 2.12 -9.82 -0.55
N GLY A 28 2.21 -10.91 -1.31
CA GLY A 28 1.14 -11.90 -1.45
C GLY A 28 0.01 -11.45 -2.37
N SER A 29 -1.22 -11.80 -2.01
CA SER A 29 -2.45 -11.53 -2.75
C SER A 29 -3.56 -11.12 -1.78
N SER A 30 -4.44 -10.24 -2.24
CA SER A 30 -5.69 -9.90 -1.54
C SER A 30 -6.77 -10.97 -1.64
N GLY A 31 -6.55 -12.01 -2.46
CA GLY A 31 -7.59 -12.97 -2.85
C GLY A 31 -8.57 -12.41 -3.90
N ASN A 32 -8.38 -11.16 -4.35
CA ASN A 32 -9.14 -10.54 -5.43
C ASN A 32 -8.18 -10.07 -6.55
N PRO A 33 -8.19 -10.71 -7.72
CA PRO A 33 -7.29 -10.37 -8.83
C PRO A 33 -7.41 -8.91 -9.31
N ALA A 34 -8.61 -8.32 -9.27
CA ALA A 34 -8.80 -6.93 -9.68
C ALA A 34 -8.15 -5.94 -8.70
N VAL A 35 -8.23 -6.23 -7.40
CA VAL A 35 -7.56 -5.45 -6.34
C VAL A 35 -6.04 -5.61 -6.45
N ASP A 36 -5.57 -6.84 -6.67
CA ASP A 36 -4.14 -7.11 -6.84
C ASP A 36 -3.56 -6.37 -8.04
N GLN A 37 -4.28 -6.37 -9.17
CA GLN A 37 -3.89 -5.64 -10.37
C GLN A 37 -3.90 -4.12 -10.16
N ALA A 38 -4.90 -3.57 -9.47
CA ALA A 38 -4.93 -2.14 -9.16
C ALA A 38 -3.74 -1.71 -8.29
N ILE A 39 -3.36 -2.51 -7.28
CA ILE A 39 -2.22 -2.22 -6.41
C ILE A 39 -0.89 -2.37 -7.15
N ARG A 40 -0.75 -3.40 -7.99
CA ARG A 40 0.44 -3.61 -8.85
C ARG A 40 0.55 -2.56 -9.94
N GLY A 41 -0.58 -2.07 -10.45
CA GLY A 41 -0.74 -1.14 -11.55
C GLY A 41 -0.48 0.33 -11.20
N GLN A 42 0.50 0.61 -10.33
CA GLN A 42 1.03 1.95 -10.06
C GLN A 42 0.25 2.87 -9.09
N VAL A 43 -0.87 2.45 -8.49
CA VAL A 43 -1.64 3.31 -7.57
C VAL A 43 -0.78 3.89 -6.44
N LEU A 44 0.23 3.16 -5.99
CA LEU A 44 1.11 3.59 -4.91
C LEU A 44 2.35 4.36 -5.38
N THR A 45 2.76 4.21 -6.64
CA THR A 45 3.90 4.94 -7.21
C THR A 45 3.49 6.40 -7.43
N GLY A 46 4.32 7.34 -7.01
CA GLY A 46 4.05 8.77 -7.10
C GLY A 46 3.30 9.35 -5.90
N LEU A 47 2.79 8.52 -4.98
CA LEU A 47 2.24 8.99 -3.72
C LEU A 47 3.34 9.59 -2.83
N GLN A 48 2.99 10.64 -2.12
CA GLN A 48 3.85 11.30 -1.15
C GLN A 48 3.60 10.70 0.23
N LEU A 49 4.64 10.19 0.88
CA LEU A 49 4.55 9.84 2.28
C LEU A 49 4.29 11.11 3.11
N PRO A 50 3.45 11.06 4.17
CA PRO A 50 3.11 12.22 4.98
C PRO A 50 4.32 12.90 5.62
N GLN A 51 5.36 12.10 5.88
CA GLN A 51 6.66 12.55 6.34
C GLN A 51 7.73 11.78 5.56
N ALA A 52 8.82 12.46 5.23
CA ALA A 52 9.96 11.80 4.62
C ALA A 52 10.54 10.74 5.59
N PRO A 53 11.02 9.59 5.06
CA PRO A 53 11.77 8.64 5.85
C PRO A 53 12.97 9.32 6.52
N PRO A 54 13.27 9.02 7.79
CA PRO A 54 14.58 9.33 8.38
C PRO A 54 15.72 8.80 7.51
N ALA A 55 16.88 9.47 7.54
CA ALA A 55 18.01 9.14 6.66
C ALA A 55 18.58 7.72 6.86
N ASP A 56 18.41 7.16 8.05
CA ASP A 56 18.83 5.80 8.43
C ASP A 56 17.71 4.74 8.25
N MET A 57 16.53 5.13 7.76
CA MET A 57 15.43 4.20 7.55
C MET A 57 15.73 3.24 6.39
N PRO A 58 15.79 1.92 6.62
CA PRO A 58 16.08 0.96 5.57
C PRO A 58 14.92 0.84 4.59
N THR A 59 15.25 0.60 3.32
CA THR A 59 14.28 0.29 2.26
C THR A 59 14.40 -1.18 1.83
N PRO A 60 13.30 -1.85 1.45
CA PRO A 60 11.94 -1.32 1.38
C PRO A 60 11.27 -1.15 2.76
N ILE A 61 10.38 -0.16 2.84
CA ILE A 61 9.47 0.01 3.98
C ILE A 61 8.28 -0.92 3.77
N VAL A 62 7.88 -1.65 4.80
CA VAL A 62 6.66 -2.48 4.77
C VAL A 62 5.48 -1.64 5.29
N LEU A 63 4.51 -1.37 4.41
CA LEU A 63 3.26 -0.71 4.73
C LEU A 63 2.14 -1.74 4.86
N ARG A 64 1.24 -1.54 5.83
CA ARG A 64 -0.02 -2.29 5.94
C ARG A 64 -1.19 -1.40 5.55
N ILE A 65 -1.86 -1.75 4.46
CA ILE A 65 -3.06 -1.07 3.97
C ILE A 65 -4.28 -1.81 4.52
N THR A 66 -5.19 -1.08 5.18
CA THR A 66 -6.46 -1.66 5.66
C THR A 66 -7.62 -0.93 5.01
N ALA A 67 -8.46 -1.65 4.28
CA ALA A 67 -9.68 -1.12 3.69
C ALA A 67 -10.89 -1.59 4.51
N ARG A 68 -11.80 -0.67 4.83
CA ARG A 68 -13.06 -0.97 5.51
C ARG A 68 -14.21 -0.44 4.65
N LYS A 69 -15.18 -1.29 4.32
CA LYS A 69 -16.45 -0.84 3.73
C LYS A 69 -17.47 -0.70 4.86
N PRO A 70 -17.95 0.52 5.17
CA PRO A 70 -19.04 0.70 6.12
C PRO A 70 -20.28 -0.04 5.64
N GLY A 71 -20.99 -0.70 6.55
CA GLY A 71 -22.34 -1.17 6.29
C GLY A 71 -23.23 0.02 5.95
N SER A 72 -23.96 -0.09 4.85
CA SER A 72 -25.00 0.87 4.42
C SER A 72 -26.13 0.94 5.44
#